data_AF-A0AA40P6B0-F1
#
_entry.id   AF-A0AA40P6B0-F1
#
_cell.length_a   1.000
_cell.length_b   1.000
_cell.length_c   1.000
_cell.angle_alpha   90.00
_cell.angle_beta   90.00
_cell.angle_gamma   90.00
#
_symmetry.space_group_name_H-M   'P 1'
#
loop_
_entity.id
_entity.type
_entity.pdbx_description
1 polymer ?
#
loop_
_entity_poly.entity_id
_entity_poly.type
_entity_poly.pdbx_seq_one_letter_code
_entity_poly.pdbx_strand_id
1 'polypeptide(L)' 'MQPFFAKGTLLWVERPLDLIEVAEAVAENDAARVSAWLTDGRVGKVSETKALELVETDPLLWAVVVAPWILIQDRATD' A
#
# COMPACT_ATOMS: atom_id res chain seq x y z
N MET A 1 -14.75 3.16 13.99
CA MET A 1 -13.96 1.94 13.79
C MET A 1 -12.57 2.35 13.34
N GLN A 2 -11.67 2.58 14.28
CA GLN A 2 -10.28 3.03 14.04
C GLN A 2 -9.44 2.31 15.12
N PRO A 3 -8.32 1.61 14.82
CA PRO A 3 -7.26 2.06 13.91
C PRO A 3 -6.63 0.91 13.07
N PHE A 4 -6.81 0.90 11.76
CA PHE A 4 -5.92 0.09 10.88
C PHE A 4 -4.62 0.82 10.52
N PHE A 5 -4.37 2.00 11.10
CA PHE A 5 -3.05 2.61 11.13
C PHE A 5 -2.16 1.89 12.16
N ALA A 6 -1.82 0.64 11.87
CA ALA A 6 -0.82 -0.13 12.60
C ALA A 6 0.57 0.48 12.32
N LYS A 7 0.87 1.58 13.03
CA LYS A 7 2.17 2.20 13.37
C LYS A 7 3.42 1.84 12.53
N GLY A 8 3.30 1.79 11.19
CA GLY A 8 4.43 1.65 10.27
C GLY A 8 4.46 0.41 9.39
N THR A 9 3.40 -0.43 9.36
CA THR A 9 3.32 -1.62 8.50
C THR A 9 2.41 -1.45 7.27
N LEU A 10 1.81 -0.28 7.07
CA LEU A 10 1.01 0.03 5.88
C LEU A 10 1.89 0.48 4.72
N LEU A 11 1.69 -0.14 3.56
CA LEU A 11 2.31 0.23 2.30
C LEU A 11 1.22 0.70 1.33
N TRP A 12 1.36 1.92 0.83
CA TRP A 12 0.59 2.43 -0.30
C TRP A 12 1.17 1.89 -1.60
N VAL A 13 0.29 1.44 -2.50
CA VAL A 13 0.62 0.98 -3.85
C VAL A 13 -0.07 1.90 -4.85
N GLU A 14 0.71 2.54 -5.71
CA GLU A 14 0.20 3.42 -6.76
C GLU A 14 -0.61 2.65 -7.80
N ARG A 15 -1.72 3.23 -8.29
CA ARG A 15 -2.64 2.61 -9.26
C ARG A 15 -2.04 2.00 -10.53
N PRO A 16 -0.96 2.52 -11.14
CA PRO A 16 -0.33 1.84 -12.27
C PRO A 16 0.29 0.47 -11.94
N LEU A 17 0.42 0.11 -10.65
CA LEU A 17 0.83 -1.23 -10.23
C LEU A 17 -0.39 -2.09 -9.86
N ASP A 18 -0.32 -3.38 -10.18
CA ASP A 18 -1.31 -4.35 -9.72
C ASP A 18 -1.06 -4.70 -8.25
N LEU A 19 -2.08 -4.55 -7.41
CA LEU A 19 -1.96 -4.79 -5.97
C LEU A 19 -1.56 -6.24 -5.64
N ILE A 20 -2.02 -7.21 -6.44
CA ILE A 20 -1.72 -8.65 -6.25
C ILE A 20 -0.29 -8.93 -6.69
N GLU A 21 0.18 -8.36 -7.79
CA GLU A 21 1.58 -8.49 -8.24
C GLU A 21 2.56 -7.98 -7.17
N VAL A 22 2.26 -6.82 -6.57
CA VAL A 22 3.10 -6.28 -5.50
C VAL A 22 3.03 -7.17 -4.26
N ALA A 23 1.84 -7.66 -3.90
CA ALA A 23 1.69 -8.55 -2.75
C ALA A 23 2.44 -9.88 -2.92
N GLU A 24 2.40 -10.47 -4.12
CA GLU A 24 3.17 -11.68 -4.46
C GLU A 24 4.67 -11.44 -4.31
N ALA A 25 5.19 -10.37 -4.92
CA ALA A 25 6.62 -10.04 -4.82
C ALA A 25 7.07 -9.78 -3.37
N VAL A 26 6.22 -9.17 -2.53
CA VAL A 26 6.49 -9.02 -1.10
C VAL A 26 6.46 -10.38 -0.37
N ALA A 27 5.50 -11.25 -0.70
CA ALA A 27 5.38 -12.58 -0.08
C ALA A 27 6.55 -13.50 -0.44
N GLU A 28 7.05 -13.41 -1.66
CA GLU A 28 8.22 -14.15 -2.15
C GLU A 28 9.56 -13.54 -1.70
N ASN A 29 9.54 -12.38 -1.03
CA ASN A 29 10.72 -11.60 -0.67
C ASN A 29 11.59 -11.27 -1.90
N ASP A 30 10.96 -10.91 -3.03
CA ASP A 30 11.66 -10.42 -4.22
C ASP A 30 12.16 -8.98 -3.99
N ALA A 31 13.30 -8.89 -3.29
CA ALA A 31 13.89 -7.62 -2.90
C ALA A 31 14.25 -6.73 -4.10
N ALA A 32 14.54 -7.31 -5.27
CA ALA A 32 14.92 -6.54 -6.45
C ALA A 32 13.70 -5.78 -7.01
N ARG A 33 12.58 -6.48 -7.23
CA ARG A 33 11.33 -5.84 -7.70
C ARG A 33 10.78 -4.86 -6.66
N VAL A 34 10.72 -5.27 -5.40
CA VAL A 34 10.20 -4.42 -4.31
C VAL A 34 11.07 -3.16 -4.14
N SER A 35 12.40 -3.29 -4.19
CA SER A 35 13.29 -2.12 -4.09
C SER A 35 13.12 -1.17 -5.27
N ALA A 36 12.90 -1.67 -6.50
CA ALA A 36 12.68 -0.80 -7.65
C ALA A 36 11.41 0.05 -7.48
N TRP A 37 10.30 -0.54 -7.02
CA TRP A 37 9.08 0.21 -6.76
C TRP A 37 9.20 1.21 -5.60
N LEU A 38 9.96 0.85 -4.56
CA LEU A 38 10.25 1.76 -3.45
C LEU A 38 11.09 2.96 -3.92
N THR A 39 12.11 2.73 -4.74
CA THR A 39 12.96 3.79 -5.30
C THR A 39 12.19 4.70 -6.26
N ASP A 40 11.31 4.12 -7.08
CA ASP A 40 10.46 4.88 -8.00
C ASP A 40 9.30 5.61 -7.30
N GLY A 41 9.10 5.38 -6.01
CA GLY A 41 7.99 5.95 -5.23
C GLY A 41 6.61 5.36 -5.58
N ARG A 42 6.57 4.23 -6.31
CA ARG A 42 5.33 3.54 -6.69
C ARG A 42 4.77 2.67 -5.57
N VAL A 43 5.64 2.23 -4.66
CA VAL A 43 5.26 1.59 -3.40
C VAL A 43 5.95 2.36 -2.29
N GLY A 44 5.27 2.60 -1.18
CA GLY A 44 5.87 3.35 -0.07
C GLY A 44 5.05 3.27 1.19
N LYS A 45 5.65 3.61 2.34
CA LYS A 45 4.88 3.74 3.58
C LYS A 45 3.85 4.84 3.43
N VAL A 46 2.67 4.63 3.99
CA VAL A 46 1.65 5.68 4.10
C VAL A 46 2.23 6.84 4.91
N SER A 47 2.42 7.99 4.27
CA SER A 47 2.90 9.21 4.93
C SER A 47 1.81 9.83 5.79
N GLU A 48 2.19 10.72 6.72
CA GLU A 48 1.21 11.46 7.53
C GLU A 48 0.24 12.26 6.65
N THR A 49 0.73 12.89 5.59
CA THR A 49 -0.10 13.64 4.63
C THR A 49 -1.10 12.73 3.91
N LYS A 50 -0.66 11.56 3.43
CA LYS A 50 -1.57 10.60 2.77
C LYS A 50 -2.56 10.00 3.76
N ALA A 51 -2.14 9.74 5.01
CA ALA A 51 -3.04 9.25 6.05
C ALA A 51 -4.15 10.26 6.35
N LEU A 52 -3.82 11.56 6.43
CA LEU A 52 -4.80 12.63 6.57
C LEU A 52 -5.77 12.66 5.39
N GLU A 53 -5.25 12.64 4.15
CA GLU A 53 -6.06 12.62 2.93
C GLU A 53 -7.04 11.44 2.90
N LEU A 54 -6.58 10.24 3.26
CA LEU A 54 -7.44 9.05 3.32
C LEU A 54 -8.54 9.16 4.39
N VAL A 55 -8.26 9.84 5.50
CA VAL A 55 -9.26 10.09 6.55
C VAL A 55 -10.26 11.16 6.12
N GLU A 56 -9.81 12.20 5.41
CA GLU A 56 -10.67 13.28 4.94
C GLU A 56 -11.57 12.85 3.77
N THR A 57 -11.03 12.05 2.85
CA THR A 57 -11.75 11.61 1.64
C THR A 57 -12.52 10.32 1.82
N ASP A 58 -12.21 9.53 2.87
CA ASP A 58 -12.79 8.22 3.18
C ASP A 58 -13.03 7.33 1.93
N PRO A 59 -11.99 7.12 1.10
CA PRO A 59 -12.16 6.43 -0.17
C PRO A 59 -12.34 4.93 0.09
N LEU A 60 -12.97 4.25 -0.87
CA LEU A 60 -12.93 2.79 -0.89
C LEU A 60 -11.51 2.35 -1.25
N LEU A 61 -10.92 1.50 -0.41
CA LEU A 61 -9.59 0.96 -0.63
C LEU A 61 -9.64 -0.55 -0.83
N TRP A 62 -8.73 -1.06 -1.64
CA TRP A 62 -8.34 -2.47 -1.59
C TRP A 62 -7.19 -2.65 -0.61
N ALA A 63 -7.18 -3.80 0.07
CA ALA A 63 -6.16 -4.17 1.02
C ALA A 63 -5.77 -5.64 0.87
N VAL A 64 -4.47 -5.92 0.86
CA VAL A 64 -3.91 -7.26 0.89
C VAL A 64 -2.91 -7.35 2.04
N VAL A 65 -3.05 -8.38 2.86
CA VAL A 65 -2.20 -8.58 4.04
C VAL A 65 -1.13 -9.61 3.70
N VAL A 66 0.14 -9.18 3.75
CA VAL A 66 1.33 -10.03 3.60
C VAL A 66 2.21 -9.80 4.82
N ALA A 67 2.04 -10.64 5.85
CA ALA A 67 2.62 -10.40 7.16
C ALA A 67 4.14 -10.12 7.09
N PRO A 68 4.64 -9.06 7.76
CA PRO A 68 3.93 -8.17 8.69
C PRO A 68 3.21 -6.98 8.02
N TRP A 69 3.26 -6.85 6.70
CA TRP A 69 2.80 -5.69 5.92
C TRP A 69 1.33 -5.78 5.52
N ILE A 70 0.72 -4.61 5.36
CA ILE A 70 -0.62 -4.44 4.78
C ILE A 70 -0.45 -3.51 3.59
N LEU A 71 -0.64 -4.04 2.38
CA LEU A 71 -0.61 -3.27 1.15
C LEU A 71 -2.00 -2.71 0.89
N ILE A 72 -2.09 -1.43 0.58
CA ILE A 72 -3.35 -0.74 0.30
C ILE A 72 -3.25 0.05 -1.01
N GLN A 73 -4.36 0.12 -1.73
CA GLN A 73 -4.47 0.86 -2.99
C GLN A 73 -5.87 1.45 -3.11
N ASP A 74 -5.97 2.59 -3.78
CA ASP A 74 -7.26 3.19 -4.17
C ASP A 74 -8.09 2.20 -5.01
N ARG A 75 -9.32 1.92 -4.58
CA ARG A 75 -10.25 1.14 -5.39
C ARG A 75 -10.81 2.09 -6.44
N ALA A 76 -10.23 2.04 -7.65
CA ALA A 76 -10.73 2.79 -8.79
C ALA A 76 -12.25 2.67 -8.86
N THR A 77 -12.93 3.82 -8.80
CA THR A 77 -14.35 3.90 -9.08
C THR A 77 -14.45 3.95 -10.60
N ASP A 78 -14.95 2.87 -11.18
CA ASP A 78 -15.30 2.81 -12.60
C ASP A 78 -16.32 3.92 -12.97
#